data_AF-A0A3D0K0G7-F1
#
_entry.id   AF-A0A3D0K0G7-F1
#
_cell.length_a   1.000
_cell.length_b   1.000
_cell.length_c   1.000
_cell.angle_alpha   90.00
_cell.angle_beta   90.00
_cell.angle_gamma   90.00
#
_symmetry.space_group_name_H-M   'P 1'
#
loop_
_entity.id
_entity.type
_entity.pdbx_description
1 polymer ?
#
loop_
_entity_poly.entity_id
_entity_poly.type
_entity_poly.pdbx_seq_one_letter_code
_entity_poly.pdbx_strand_id
1 'polypeptide(L)'
;MLAMAVLLGAGMVTSFAHLDDPKEQDRVPRFEGPAYRADAPLAERSAADIRGFDSQNLTLLSWLPLAEFGSPSTGSDCWGYTSPESGREYAIFTHSEGTAFVEVTNPGNAQVVANIAGPNSLWRDVKIYNNYAYAVSEGGSGIQVFQLAQIDLGSVTLVGTVNDIGTSATHNIVIDEDSGFLYRTGGGDEGLRIYSLAN
;
A
#
# COMPACT_ATOMS: atom_id res chain seq x y z
N MET A 1 -32.18 29.92 41.74
CA MET A 1 -31.99 28.46 41.83
C MET A 1 -31.96 27.91 40.40
N LEU A 2 -30.86 27.23 40.07
CA LEU A 2 -30.53 26.41 38.89
C LEU A 2 -30.71 27.01 37.48
N ALA A 3 -29.58 27.34 36.86
CA ALA A 3 -29.40 27.26 35.41
C ALA A 3 -28.88 25.86 35.07
N MET A 4 -29.57 25.15 34.18
CA MET A 4 -29.22 23.83 33.69
C MET A 4 -28.48 24.02 32.35
N ALA A 5 -27.16 23.84 32.34
CA ALA A 5 -26.38 23.79 31.12
C ALA A 5 -26.29 22.33 30.65
N VAL A 6 -26.90 22.03 29.51
CA VAL A 6 -26.84 20.72 28.86
C VAL A 6 -25.50 20.63 28.14
N LEU A 7 -24.62 19.72 28.59
CA LEU A 7 -23.45 19.29 27.83
C LEU A 7 -23.94 18.48 26.62
N LEU A 8 -23.79 19.01 25.41
CA LEU A 8 -23.84 18.23 24.18
C LEU A 8 -22.50 17.51 24.04
N GLY A 9 -22.48 16.23 24.42
CA GLY A 9 -21.37 15.33 24.09
C GLY A 9 -21.33 15.11 22.58
N ALA A 10 -20.24 15.51 21.94
CA ALA A 10 -19.95 15.08 20.58
C ALA A 10 -19.77 13.55 20.61
N GLY A 11 -20.75 12.82 20.06
CA GLY A 11 -20.60 11.39 19.82
C GLY A 11 -19.44 11.19 18.86
N MET A 12 -18.36 10.56 19.33
CA MET A 12 -17.36 9.99 18.44
C MET A 12 -18.07 8.95 17.59
N VAL A 13 -18.32 9.29 16.32
CA VAL A 13 -18.73 8.30 15.32
C VAL A 13 -17.47 7.52 15.00
N THR A 14 -17.29 6.39 15.68
CA THR A 14 -16.35 5.37 15.23
C THR A 14 -16.93 4.79 13.94
N SER A 15 -16.32 5.07 12.80
CA SER A 15 -16.61 4.33 11.58
C SER A 15 -16.20 2.88 11.82
N PHE A 16 -17.17 2.01 12.07
CA PHE A 16 -16.91 0.58 12.06
C PHE A 16 -16.71 0.15 10.61
N ALA A 17 -15.62 -0.57 10.34
CA ALA A 17 -15.62 -1.47 9.21
C ALA A 17 -16.82 -2.39 9.39
N HIS A 18 -17.62 -2.57 8.34
CA HIS A 18 -18.89 -3.29 8.27
C HIS A 18 -19.27 -4.12 9.53
N LEU A 19 -20.40 -3.81 10.17
CA LEU A 19 -20.92 -4.61 11.29
C LEU A 19 -20.87 -6.11 10.93
N ASP A 20 -20.27 -6.91 11.81
CA ASP A 20 -20.00 -8.34 11.62
C ASP A 20 -18.88 -8.71 10.62
N ASP A 21 -17.89 -7.84 10.38
CA ASP A 21 -16.72 -8.20 9.56
C ASP A 21 -16.00 -9.41 10.20
N PRO A 22 -15.96 -10.57 9.53
CA PRO A 22 -15.25 -11.75 10.04
C PRO A 22 -13.77 -11.46 10.34
N LYS A 23 -13.17 -10.43 9.72
CA LYS A 23 -11.81 -9.97 10.02
C LYS A 23 -11.67 -9.41 11.44
N GLU A 24 -12.72 -8.80 12.00
CA GLU A 24 -12.72 -8.36 13.40
C GLU A 24 -12.81 -9.53 14.40
N GLN A 25 -13.30 -10.68 13.95
CA GLN A 25 -13.39 -11.89 14.75
C GLN A 25 -12.11 -12.72 14.70
N ASP A 26 -11.23 -12.49 13.73
CA ASP A 26 -9.92 -13.14 13.67
C ASP A 26 -9.01 -12.58 14.76
N ARG A 27 -8.73 -13.43 15.76
CA ARG A 27 -7.90 -13.10 16.92
C ARG A 27 -6.51 -13.72 16.81
N VAL A 28 -6.17 -14.35 15.68
CA VAL A 28 -4.84 -14.89 15.47
C VAL A 28 -3.88 -13.71 15.34
N PRO A 29 -2.86 -13.60 16.21
CA PRO A 29 -1.86 -12.56 16.06
C PRO A 29 -1.17 -12.71 14.70
N ARG A 30 -0.85 -11.58 14.08
CA ARG A 30 -0.03 -11.59 12.86
C ARG A 30 1.31 -12.27 13.13
N PHE A 31 1.85 -12.90 12.10
CA PHE A 31 3.16 -13.51 12.16
C PHE A 31 4.27 -12.44 12.16
N GLU A 32 5.22 -12.56 13.08
CA GLU A 32 6.32 -11.59 13.30
C GLU A 32 7.71 -12.22 13.07
N GLY A 33 7.78 -13.30 12.29
CA GLY A 33 9.04 -13.97 11.95
C GLY A 33 9.59 -13.57 10.58
N PRO A 34 10.62 -14.28 10.09
CA PRO A 34 11.20 -14.02 8.77
C PRO A 34 10.19 -14.27 7.64
N ALA A 35 10.55 -13.90 6.41
CA ALA A 35 9.75 -14.24 5.25
C ALA A 35 9.96 -15.67 4.73
N TYR A 36 8.93 -16.20 4.08
CA TYR A 36 9.01 -17.41 3.26
C TYR A 36 9.40 -17.04 1.84
N ARG A 37 10.36 -17.77 1.27
CA ARG A 37 10.88 -17.60 -0.09
C ARG A 37 11.24 -18.98 -0.66
N ALA A 38 10.48 -19.49 -1.63
CA ALA A 38 10.62 -20.85 -2.16
C ALA A 38 11.98 -21.13 -2.84
N ASP A 39 12.67 -20.10 -3.32
CA ASP A 39 13.95 -20.19 -4.02
C ASP A 39 15.15 -19.73 -3.19
N ALA A 40 14.91 -19.11 -2.02
CA ALA A 40 15.99 -18.71 -1.12
C ALA A 40 16.75 -19.93 -0.55
N PRO A 41 17.99 -19.76 -0.05
CA PRO A 41 18.67 -20.79 0.73
C PRO A 41 17.80 -21.31 1.87
N LEU A 42 17.84 -22.62 2.17
CA LEU A 42 16.97 -23.23 3.21
C LEU A 42 17.03 -22.53 4.57
N ALA A 43 18.20 -22.01 4.94
CA ALA A 43 18.39 -21.27 6.20
C ALA A 43 17.64 -19.92 6.24
N GLU A 44 17.24 -19.40 5.08
CA GLU A 44 16.56 -18.11 4.89
C GLU A 44 15.07 -18.29 4.56
N ARG A 45 14.59 -19.53 4.45
CA ARG A 45 13.17 -19.83 4.26
C ARG A 45 12.49 -19.94 5.61
N SER A 46 11.55 -19.05 5.94
CA SER A 46 10.42 -19.42 6.82
C SER A 46 9.46 -18.27 6.98
N ALA A 47 8.18 -18.47 6.67
CA ALA A 47 7.06 -17.79 7.33
C ALA A 47 6.17 -18.91 7.85
N ALA A 48 6.17 -19.06 9.18
CA ALA A 48 6.46 -20.33 9.87
C ALA A 48 5.97 -21.64 9.22
N ASP A 49 6.81 -22.15 8.33
CA ASP A 49 6.79 -23.46 7.68
C ASP A 49 5.41 -23.94 7.18
N ILE A 50 4.98 -23.28 6.11
CA ILE A 50 3.82 -23.56 5.25
C ILE A 50 3.81 -25.04 4.87
N ARG A 51 3.09 -25.83 5.67
CA ARG A 51 2.77 -27.23 5.36
C ARG A 51 1.85 -27.17 4.17
N GLY A 52 2.32 -27.65 3.01
CA GLY A 52 1.61 -27.56 1.73
C GLY A 52 0.09 -27.55 1.88
N PHE A 53 -0.55 -26.53 1.33
CA PHE A 53 -1.98 -26.33 1.45
C PHE A 53 -2.68 -26.98 0.26
N ASP A 54 -3.92 -27.44 0.47
CA ASP A 54 -4.77 -27.87 -0.63
C ASP A 54 -4.95 -26.68 -1.58
N SER A 55 -4.45 -26.80 -2.80
CA SER A 55 -4.49 -25.74 -3.79
C SER A 55 -5.19 -26.20 -5.06
N GLN A 56 -5.94 -25.28 -5.67
CA GLN A 56 -6.56 -25.49 -6.97
C GLN A 56 -5.81 -24.60 -7.98
N ASN A 57 -4.76 -25.14 -8.58
CA ASN A 57 -3.93 -24.45 -9.58
C ASN A 57 -3.22 -23.18 -9.06
N LEU A 58 -2.80 -23.19 -7.79
CA LEU A 58 -2.09 -22.08 -7.15
C LEU A 58 -0.90 -22.59 -6.34
N THR A 59 0.19 -21.84 -6.37
CA THR A 59 1.41 -22.12 -5.60
C THR A 59 1.85 -20.84 -4.91
N LEU A 60 2.18 -20.94 -3.63
CA LEU A 60 2.79 -19.83 -2.90
C LEU A 60 4.30 -19.84 -3.12
N LEU A 61 4.84 -18.75 -3.66
CA LEU A 61 6.27 -18.63 -3.98
C LEU A 61 7.04 -17.81 -2.93
N SER A 62 6.44 -16.74 -2.42
CA SER A 62 6.97 -15.97 -1.29
C SER A 62 5.85 -15.43 -0.40
N TRP A 63 6.12 -15.28 0.88
CA TRP A 63 5.28 -14.52 1.82
C TRP A 63 6.18 -13.63 2.68
N LEU A 64 6.05 -12.32 2.54
CA LEU A 64 6.76 -11.30 3.31
C LEU A 64 5.83 -10.77 4.42
N PRO A 65 6.07 -11.09 5.70
CA PRO A 65 5.30 -10.57 6.82
C PRO A 65 5.49 -9.05 6.98
N LEU A 66 4.57 -8.38 7.69
CA LEU A 66 4.67 -6.94 7.95
C LEU A 66 5.96 -6.56 8.69
N ALA A 67 6.56 -7.49 9.44
CA ALA A 67 7.88 -7.33 10.06
C ALA A 67 9.00 -6.96 9.07
N GLU A 68 8.94 -7.43 7.81
CA GLU A 68 9.91 -7.10 6.76
C GLU A 68 9.80 -5.63 6.30
N PHE A 69 8.70 -4.95 6.65
CA PHE A 69 8.40 -3.57 6.26
C PHE A 69 8.43 -2.61 7.46
N GLY A 70 9.12 -2.96 8.54
CA GLY A 70 9.17 -2.12 9.75
C GLY A 70 7.95 -2.27 10.66
N SER A 71 7.19 -3.36 10.51
CA SER A 71 6.04 -3.74 11.35
C SER A 71 4.81 -2.81 11.35
N PRO A 72 4.41 -2.19 10.21
CA PRO A 72 3.18 -1.40 10.12
C PRO A 72 1.97 -2.27 10.50
N SER A 73 0.88 -1.65 10.97
CA SER A 73 -0.30 -2.38 11.46
C SER A 73 -1.01 -3.21 10.40
N THR A 74 -1.11 -2.72 9.15
CA THR A 74 -1.85 -3.38 8.05
C THR A 74 -1.18 -3.18 6.69
N GLY A 75 -1.50 -4.06 5.74
CA GLY A 75 -1.32 -3.84 4.30
C GLY A 75 -2.63 -3.40 3.65
N SER A 76 -2.58 -2.71 2.50
CA SER A 76 -3.80 -2.17 1.86
C SER A 76 -3.97 -2.54 0.39
N ASP A 77 -2.97 -2.31 -0.47
CA ASP A 77 -3.07 -2.48 -1.92
C ASP A 77 -1.73 -2.93 -2.51
N CYS A 78 -1.73 -3.43 -3.73
CA CYS A 78 -0.52 -3.70 -4.49
C CYS A 78 -0.67 -3.39 -5.99
N TRP A 79 0.44 -2.98 -6.61
CA TRP A 79 0.53 -2.78 -8.06
C TRP A 79 1.84 -3.31 -8.62
N GLY A 80 1.89 -3.56 -9.94
CA GLY A 80 3.07 -4.07 -10.62
C GLY A 80 3.83 -2.98 -11.39
N TYR A 81 5.15 -3.10 -11.45
CA TYR A 81 6.01 -2.32 -12.34
C TYR A 81 7.07 -3.23 -12.95
N THR A 82 7.28 -3.12 -14.26
CA THR A 82 8.39 -3.77 -14.95
C THR A 82 9.36 -2.68 -15.38
N SER A 83 10.61 -2.75 -14.89
CA SER A 83 11.67 -1.85 -15.31
C SER A 83 11.89 -1.98 -16.82
N PRO A 84 11.69 -0.92 -17.62
CA PRO A 84 11.87 -1.00 -19.06
C PRO A 84 13.34 -1.20 -19.46
N GLU A 85 14.29 -0.83 -18.61
CA GLU A 85 15.73 -0.98 -18.87
C GLU A 85 16.24 -2.41 -18.69
N SER A 86 15.76 -3.13 -17.67
CA SER A 86 16.29 -4.45 -17.30
C SER A 86 15.29 -5.59 -17.43
N GLY A 87 14.00 -5.29 -17.57
CA GLY A 87 12.91 -6.28 -17.50
C GLY A 87 12.67 -6.83 -16.09
N ARG A 88 13.30 -6.27 -15.05
CA ARG A 88 13.05 -6.65 -13.67
C ARG A 88 11.66 -6.23 -13.23
N GLU A 89 11.01 -7.09 -12.46
CA GLU A 89 9.64 -6.88 -12.01
C GLU A 89 9.60 -6.49 -10.54
N TYR A 90 8.69 -5.59 -10.20
CA TYR A 90 8.54 -5.01 -8.87
C TYR A 90 7.08 -5.00 -8.47
N ALA A 91 6.81 -5.42 -7.24
CA ALA A 91 5.55 -5.20 -6.56
C ALA A 91 5.65 -3.94 -5.70
N ILE A 92 4.73 -3.00 -5.90
CA ILE A 92 4.60 -1.80 -5.09
C ILE A 92 3.48 -2.05 -4.11
N PHE A 93 3.85 -2.31 -2.87
CA PHE A 93 2.97 -2.72 -1.80
C PHE A 93 2.69 -1.55 -0.86
N THR A 94 1.43 -1.25 -0.60
CA THR A 94 1.03 -0.21 0.33
C THR A 94 0.72 -0.80 1.70
N HIS A 95 1.13 -0.10 2.74
CA HIS A 95 0.85 -0.45 4.13
C HIS A 95 0.52 0.79 4.94
N SER A 96 0.12 0.57 6.20
CA SER A 96 -0.48 1.63 6.99
C SER A 96 0.44 2.79 7.33
N GLU A 97 1.74 2.63 7.13
CA GLU A 97 2.77 3.62 7.42
C GLU A 97 3.51 4.09 6.18
N GLY A 98 3.19 3.59 4.99
CA GLY A 98 3.98 3.91 3.80
C GLY A 98 3.73 3.05 2.57
N THR A 99 4.68 3.12 1.65
CA THR A 99 4.72 2.36 0.40
C THR A 99 6.07 1.66 0.29
N ALA A 100 6.02 0.34 0.18
CA ALA A 100 7.17 -0.52 -0.02
C ALA A 100 7.31 -0.93 -1.48
N PHE A 101 8.54 -1.12 -1.92
CA PHE A 101 8.93 -1.52 -3.25
C PHE A 101 9.67 -2.84 -3.13
N VAL A 102 9.11 -3.90 -3.67
CA VAL A 102 9.59 -5.27 -3.53
C VAL A 102 9.98 -5.77 -4.90
N GLU A 103 11.22 -6.19 -5.08
CA GLU A 103 11.64 -6.87 -6.31
C GLU A 103 11.11 -8.30 -6.34
N VAL A 104 10.50 -8.66 -7.46
CA VAL A 104 9.79 -9.92 -7.67
C VAL A 104 10.15 -10.57 -9.02
N THR A 105 11.24 -10.16 -9.67
CA THR A 105 11.73 -10.81 -10.92
C THR A 105 11.94 -12.31 -10.69
N ASN A 106 12.42 -12.67 -9.51
CA ASN A 106 12.23 -14.02 -8.98
C ASN A 106 11.19 -13.98 -7.84
N PRO A 107 9.91 -14.34 -8.09
CA PRO A 107 8.88 -14.34 -7.06
C PRO A 107 9.09 -15.43 -5.99
N GLY A 108 9.93 -16.44 -6.25
CA GLY A 108 10.39 -17.40 -5.24
C GLY A 108 11.44 -16.83 -4.29
N ASN A 109 12.03 -15.67 -4.61
CA ASN A 109 13.03 -15.00 -3.78
C ASN A 109 12.81 -13.48 -3.73
N ALA A 110 11.58 -13.04 -3.44
CA ALA A 110 11.20 -11.63 -3.45
C ALA A 110 11.94 -10.79 -2.38
N GLN A 111 12.45 -9.61 -2.75
CA GLN A 111 13.30 -8.78 -1.88
C GLN A 111 12.75 -7.38 -1.67
N VAL A 112 12.71 -6.88 -0.44
CA VAL A 112 12.36 -5.48 -0.17
C VAL A 112 13.51 -4.58 -0.62
N VAL A 113 13.23 -3.66 -1.55
CA VAL A 113 14.20 -2.73 -2.12
C VAL A 113 14.16 -1.38 -1.40
N ALA A 114 12.96 -0.88 -1.15
CA ALA A 114 12.75 0.37 -0.45
C ALA A 114 11.45 0.31 0.34
N ASN A 115 11.40 1.08 1.42
CA ASN A 115 10.18 1.31 2.18
C ASN A 115 10.12 2.78 2.56
N ILE A 116 9.17 3.51 1.98
CA ILE A 116 9.08 4.96 2.10
C ILE A 116 7.86 5.31 2.95
N ALA A 117 8.13 6.03 4.05
CA ALA A 117 7.10 6.45 4.99
C ALA A 117 6.06 7.39 4.33
N GLY A 118 4.84 7.29 4.81
CA GLY A 118 3.70 8.13 4.45
C GLY A 118 2.81 8.42 5.66
N PRO A 119 1.70 9.13 5.49
CA PRO A 119 0.74 9.37 6.57
C PRO A 119 0.15 8.06 7.08
N ASN A 120 -0.12 7.95 8.38
CA ASN A 120 -0.70 6.73 8.94
C ASN A 120 -2.17 6.56 8.50
N SER A 121 -2.51 5.40 7.92
CA SER A 121 -3.88 5.08 7.51
C SER A 121 -4.02 3.60 7.17
N LEU A 122 -5.15 2.98 7.48
CA LEU A 122 -5.46 1.63 7.00
C LEU A 122 -5.65 1.58 5.48
N TRP A 123 -5.95 2.72 4.85
CA TRP A 123 -6.32 2.83 3.45
C TRP A 123 -5.28 3.65 2.68
N ARG A 124 -4.62 2.97 1.74
CA ARG A 124 -3.67 3.53 0.78
C ARG A 124 -3.79 2.78 -0.54
N ASP A 125 -3.78 3.53 -1.63
CA ASP A 125 -3.84 3.01 -3.00
C ASP A 125 -2.62 3.52 -3.79
N VAL A 126 -2.15 2.72 -4.74
CA VAL A 126 -1.02 3.07 -5.61
C VAL A 126 -1.28 2.64 -7.05
N LYS A 127 -0.89 3.50 -8.00
CA LYS A 127 -0.90 3.21 -9.44
C LYS A 127 0.39 3.70 -10.07
N ILE A 128 0.75 3.09 -11.19
CA ILE A 128 1.97 3.38 -11.93
C ILE A 128 1.63 4.05 -13.26
N TYR A 129 2.48 4.98 -13.68
CA TYR A 129 2.50 5.51 -15.04
C TYR A 129 3.95 5.78 -15.45
N ASN A 130 4.40 5.13 -16.52
CA ASN A 130 5.81 5.13 -16.92
C ASN A 130 6.73 4.79 -15.72
N ASN A 131 7.75 5.63 -15.48
CA ASN A 131 8.74 5.40 -14.42
C ASN A 131 8.35 6.07 -13.08
N TYR A 132 7.05 6.27 -12.84
CA TYR A 132 6.53 6.89 -11.61
C TYR A 132 5.45 6.05 -10.95
N ALA A 133 5.51 6.01 -9.61
CA ALA A 133 4.41 5.55 -8.78
C ALA A 133 3.68 6.73 -8.16
N TYR A 134 2.36 6.66 -8.12
CA TYR A 134 1.48 7.64 -7.50
C TYR A 134 0.74 6.93 -6.39
N ALA A 135 0.90 7.36 -5.15
CA ALA A 135 0.16 6.79 -4.03
C ALA A 135 -0.68 7.85 -3.31
N VAL A 136 -1.86 7.44 -2.86
CA VAL A 136 -2.76 8.27 -2.06
C VAL A 136 -3.15 7.55 -0.78
N SER A 137 -3.57 8.29 0.24
CA SER A 137 -4.01 7.70 1.50
C SER A 137 -5.14 8.50 2.14
N GLU A 138 -6.01 7.81 2.88
CA GLU A 138 -7.00 8.49 3.72
C GLU A 138 -6.36 9.22 4.91
N GLY A 139 -5.10 8.92 5.25
CA GLY A 139 -4.32 9.66 6.23
C GLY A 139 -3.88 11.04 5.74
N GLY A 140 -4.11 11.37 4.47
CA GLY A 140 -3.77 12.66 3.87
C GLY A 140 -2.52 12.62 2.99
N SER A 141 -1.76 13.71 3.01
CA SER A 141 -0.53 13.92 2.24
C SER A 141 -0.70 13.87 0.71
N GLY A 142 -1.89 14.12 0.19
CA GLY A 142 -2.13 14.32 -1.24
C GLY A 142 -1.77 13.10 -2.07
N ILE A 143 -1.29 13.34 -3.29
CA ILE A 143 -0.73 12.31 -4.17
C ILE A 143 0.79 12.31 -3.98
N GLN A 144 1.33 11.31 -3.29
CA GLN A 144 2.77 11.06 -3.20
C GLN A 144 3.28 10.54 -4.54
N VAL A 145 4.34 11.14 -5.08
CA VAL A 145 4.94 10.80 -6.37
C VAL A 145 6.33 10.22 -6.16
N PHE A 146 6.54 8.98 -6.56
CA PHE A 146 7.82 8.28 -6.42
C PHE A 146 8.44 8.05 -7.79
N GLN A 147 9.73 8.34 -7.92
CA GLN A 147 10.50 8.06 -9.14
C GLN A 147 11.15 6.67 -9.06
N LEU A 148 10.91 5.87 -10.09
CA LEU A 148 11.33 4.46 -10.18
C LEU A 148 12.54 4.24 -11.08
N ALA A 149 13.03 5.28 -11.78
CA ALA A 149 14.12 5.17 -12.74
C ALA A 149 15.45 4.61 -12.18
N GLN A 150 15.60 4.52 -10.86
CA GLN A 150 16.80 3.98 -10.17
C GLN A 150 16.48 2.74 -9.32
N ILE A 151 15.28 2.17 -9.45
CA ILE A 151 14.84 1.04 -8.63
C ILE A 151 15.71 -0.20 -8.85
N ASP A 152 16.24 -0.37 -10.07
CA ASP A 152 17.19 -1.43 -10.40
C ASP A 152 18.49 -1.34 -9.59
N LEU A 153 18.89 -0.12 -9.21
CA LEU A 153 20.05 0.15 -8.36
C LEU A 153 19.71 0.11 -6.87
N GLY A 154 18.49 -0.28 -6.52
CA GLY A 154 18.01 -0.37 -5.15
C GLY A 154 17.50 0.95 -4.58
N SER A 155 17.17 1.94 -5.42
CA SER A 155 16.78 3.27 -4.96
C SER A 155 15.44 3.73 -5.53
N VAL A 156 14.55 4.16 -4.66
CA VAL A 156 13.30 4.84 -5.00
C VAL A 156 13.25 6.17 -4.26
N THR A 157 12.86 7.23 -4.94
CA THR A 157 12.83 8.59 -4.37
C THR A 157 11.41 9.13 -4.38
N LEU A 158 10.90 9.56 -3.22
CA LEU A 158 9.72 10.43 -3.16
C LEU A 158 10.13 11.81 -3.70
N VAL A 159 9.73 12.12 -4.93
CA VAL A 159 10.11 13.37 -5.61
C VAL A 159 9.20 14.54 -5.26
N GLY A 160 8.02 14.25 -4.73
CA GLY A 160 7.12 15.28 -4.22
C GLY A 160 5.75 14.75 -3.84
N THR A 161 4.93 15.69 -3.40
CA THR A 161 3.52 15.46 -3.10
C THR A 161 2.70 16.51 -3.83
N VAL A 162 1.68 16.06 -4.57
CA VAL A 162 0.70 16.95 -5.17
C VAL A 162 -0.46 17.13 -4.19
N ASN A 163 -0.61 18.35 -3.69
CA ASN A 163 -1.80 18.79 -2.98
C ASN A 163 -2.57 19.77 -3.85
N ASP A 164 -3.88 19.71 -3.79
CA ASP A 164 -4.79 20.56 -4.55
C ASP A 164 -5.92 21.10 -3.65
N ILE A 165 -7.02 21.53 -4.26
CA ILE A 165 -8.17 22.06 -3.54
C ILE A 165 -8.88 20.93 -2.79
N GLY A 166 -9.36 21.26 -1.60
CA GLY A 166 -10.10 20.35 -0.73
C GLY A 166 -9.18 19.55 0.18
N THR A 167 -9.57 18.32 0.49
CA THR A 167 -8.79 17.47 1.38
C THR A 167 -7.58 16.84 0.66
N SER A 168 -6.51 16.63 1.43
CA SER A 168 -5.35 15.84 1.02
C SER A 168 -5.57 14.33 1.17
N ALA A 169 -6.68 13.91 1.79
CA ALA A 169 -7.04 12.51 1.96
C ALA A 169 -7.72 11.93 0.71
N THR A 170 -7.46 10.66 0.40
CA THR A 170 -8.11 9.95 -0.72
C THR A 170 -8.14 8.46 -0.46
N HIS A 171 -9.23 7.80 -0.83
CA HIS A 171 -9.33 6.35 -0.77
C HIS A 171 -8.62 5.67 -1.94
N ASN A 172 -8.95 6.05 -3.18
CA ASN A 172 -8.41 5.41 -4.39
C ASN A 172 -7.97 6.41 -5.48
N ILE A 173 -7.17 5.89 -6.40
CA ILE A 173 -6.84 6.49 -7.70
C ILE A 173 -6.93 5.44 -8.80
N VAL A 174 -7.17 5.89 -10.02
CA VAL A 174 -7.10 5.08 -11.24
C VAL A 174 -6.25 5.85 -12.24
N ILE A 175 -5.47 5.15 -13.07
CA ILE A 175 -4.73 5.76 -14.16
C ILE A 175 -5.18 5.10 -15.47
N ASP A 176 -5.44 5.93 -16.48
CA ASP A 176 -5.52 5.48 -17.86
C ASP A 176 -4.15 5.68 -18.50
N GLU A 177 -3.43 4.57 -18.70
CA GLU A 177 -2.07 4.57 -19.23
C GLU A 177 -2.01 4.95 -20.71
N ASP A 178 -3.10 4.79 -21.47
CA ASP A 178 -3.14 5.17 -22.89
C ASP A 178 -3.29 6.69 -23.05
N SER A 179 -4.13 7.31 -22.22
CA SER A 179 -4.38 8.76 -22.29
C SER A 179 -3.48 9.59 -21.38
N GLY A 180 -2.82 8.98 -20.39
CA GLY A 180 -1.97 9.67 -19.43
C GLY A 180 -2.75 10.52 -18.43
N PHE A 181 -3.96 10.08 -18.06
CA PHE A 181 -4.77 10.74 -17.04
C PHE A 181 -4.83 9.94 -15.74
N LEU A 182 -4.63 10.64 -14.63
CA LEU A 182 -4.89 10.14 -13.29
C LEU A 182 -6.26 10.63 -12.81
N TYR A 183 -7.06 9.70 -12.32
CA TYR A 183 -8.40 9.91 -11.79
C TYR A 183 -8.37 9.64 -10.29
N ARG A 184 -8.57 10.69 -9.49
CA ARG A 184 -8.64 10.59 -8.04
C ARG A 184 -10.09 10.42 -7.60
N THR A 185 -10.41 9.23 -7.10
CA THR A 185 -11.79 8.73 -6.97
C THR A 185 -12.33 8.94 -5.55
N GLY A 186 -12.37 10.19 -5.11
CA GLY A 186 -12.91 10.58 -3.80
C GLY A 186 -11.97 11.51 -3.05
N GLY A 187 -12.08 11.52 -1.72
CA GLY A 187 -11.47 12.51 -0.82
C GLY A 187 -12.53 13.47 -0.31
N GLY A 188 -13.44 12.95 0.52
CA GLY A 188 -14.61 13.69 1.02
C GLY A 188 -15.62 14.00 -0.08
N ASP A 189 -16.27 15.17 0.04
CA ASP A 189 -17.37 15.60 -0.84
C ASP A 189 -16.89 16.25 -2.15
N GLU A 190 -15.59 16.18 -2.45
CA GLU A 190 -14.96 16.84 -3.61
C GLU A 190 -15.17 16.08 -4.95
N GLY A 191 -15.75 14.88 -4.89
CA GLY A 191 -16.03 14.07 -6.09
C GLY A 191 -14.78 13.60 -6.84
N LEU A 192 -14.90 13.47 -8.17
CA LEU A 192 -13.86 12.99 -9.06
C LEU A 192 -12.95 14.14 -9.52
N ARG A 193 -11.64 13.96 -9.37
CA ARG A 193 -10.63 14.91 -9.86
C ARG A 193 -9.73 14.24 -10.90
N ILE A 194 -9.41 14.97 -11.97
CA ILE A 194 -8.68 14.44 -13.13
C ILE A 194 -7.41 15.27 -13.31
N TYR A 195 -6.27 14.59 -13.43
CA TYR A 195 -4.95 15.21 -13.55
C TYR A 195 -4.26 14.67 -14.81
N SER A 196 -3.63 15.55 -15.57
CA SER A 196 -2.74 15.16 -16.67
C SER A 196 -1.38 14.75 -16.14
N LEU A 197 -0.84 13.65 -16.66
CA LEU A 197 0.50 13.14 -16.37
C LEU A 197 1.52 13.48 -17.46
N ALA A 198 1.16 14.33 -18.43
CA ALA A 198 1.99 14.67 -19.60
C ALA A 198 3.09 15.73 -19.35
N ASN A 199 3.63 15.80 -18.12
CA ASN A 199 4.60 16.84 -17.74
C ASN A 199 6.05 16.38 -17.87
#